data_AF-A0A8S3YR17-F1
#
_entry.id   AF-A0A8S3YR17-F1
#
_cell.length_a   1.000
_cell.length_b   1.000
_cell.length_c   1.000
_cell.angle_alpha   90.00
_cell.angle_beta   90.00
_cell.angle_gamma   90.00
#
_symmetry.space_group_name_H-M   'P 1'
#
loop_
_entity.id
_entity.type
_entity.pdbx_description
1 polymer ?
#
loop_
_entity_poly.entity_id
_entity_poly.type
_entity_poly.pdbx_seq_one_letter_code
_entity_poly.pdbx_strand_id
1 'polypeptide(L)'
;MNQSEKVPIDESDCISQNSTYDSLSHNLVDVLNIYAPLFLSICGVFSNVINLVIFWKLSLKDSMSVSLFALSLADFLSAFLYTMVCLCYLTNKLYPSSNIDAWALGFFAFGWMVNAMYLTSCWITAMITIERCFCVVFPFK
;
A
#
# COMPACT_ATOMS: atom_id res chain seq x y z
N MET A 1 13.27 -46.63 -39.82
CA MET A 1 12.88 -46.49 -38.40
C MET A 1 13.68 -45.31 -37.87
N ASN A 2 13.13 -44.09 -37.97
CA ASN A 2 13.85 -42.87 -37.61
C ASN A 2 13.95 -42.80 -36.08
N GLN A 3 15.17 -42.93 -35.57
CA GLN A 3 15.50 -42.63 -34.20
C GLN A 3 15.38 -41.11 -34.04
N SER A 4 14.41 -40.68 -33.23
CA SER A 4 14.26 -39.29 -32.82
C SER A 4 15.49 -38.94 -31.97
N GLU A 5 16.44 -38.24 -32.59
CA GLU A 5 17.66 -37.77 -31.97
C GLU A 5 17.28 -36.72 -30.91
N LYS A 6 17.46 -37.11 -29.65
CA LYS A 6 17.22 -36.26 -28.50
C LYS A 6 18.31 -35.19 -28.49
N VAL A 7 17.96 -33.99 -28.97
CA VAL A 7 18.82 -32.80 -28.90
C VAL A 7 19.30 -32.63 -27.45
N PRO A 8 20.62 -32.58 -27.19
CA PRO A 8 21.14 -32.33 -25.85
C PRO A 8 20.80 -30.88 -25.49
N ILE A 9 19.93 -30.72 -24.50
CA ILE A 9 19.68 -29.41 -23.91
C ILE A 9 20.91 -29.08 -23.08
N ASP A 10 21.63 -28.03 -23.48
CA ASP A 10 22.85 -27.57 -22.83
C ASP A 10 22.52 -27.05 -21.41
N GLU A 11 23.08 -27.71 -20.39
CA GLU A 11 22.81 -27.42 -18.98
C GLU A 11 23.20 -25.97 -18.60
N SER A 12 24.20 -25.42 -19.30
CA SER A 12 24.64 -24.02 -19.20
C SER A 12 23.58 -23.01 -19.67
N ASP A 13 22.89 -23.31 -20.78
CA ASP A 13 21.80 -22.47 -21.29
C ASP A 13 20.60 -22.47 -20.33
N CYS A 14 20.26 -23.62 -19.72
CA CYS A 14 19.21 -23.70 -18.71
C CYS A 14 19.54 -22.88 -17.45
N ILE A 15 20.79 -22.89 -16.98
CA ILE A 15 21.22 -22.13 -15.80
C ILE A 15 21.21 -20.61 -16.09
N SER A 16 21.68 -20.19 -17.26
CA SER A 16 21.65 -18.80 -17.71
C SER A 16 20.22 -18.26 -17.85
N GLN A 17 19.35 -19.07 -18.44
CA GLN A 17 17.92 -18.78 -18.54
C GLN A 17 17.27 -18.65 -17.15
N ASN A 18 17.48 -19.61 -16.25
CA ASN A 18 16.92 -19.58 -14.90
C ASN A 18 17.36 -18.34 -14.11
N SER A 19 18.64 -17.98 -14.17
CA SER A 19 19.18 -16.80 -13.47
C SER A 19 18.61 -15.48 -14.03
N THR A 20 18.32 -15.42 -15.33
CA THR A 20 17.67 -14.27 -15.97
C THR A 20 16.20 -14.13 -15.55
N TYR A 21 15.45 -15.24 -15.48
CA TYR A 21 14.06 -15.23 -15.01
C TYR A 21 13.96 -14.87 -13.52
N ASP A 22 14.88 -15.37 -12.69
CA ASP A 22 14.96 -15.03 -11.27
C ASP A 22 15.24 -13.53 -11.08
N SER A 23 16.16 -12.97 -11.88
CA SER A 23 16.46 -11.53 -11.83
C SER A 23 15.29 -10.67 -12.30
N LEU A 24 14.61 -11.06 -13.38
CA LEU A 24 13.46 -10.32 -13.90
C LEU A 24 12.27 -10.36 -12.93
N SER A 25 11.99 -11.53 -12.36
CA SER A 25 10.90 -11.70 -11.40
C SER A 25 11.14 -10.87 -10.14
N HIS A 26 12.37 -10.81 -9.63
CA HIS A 26 12.71 -10.00 -8.46
C HIS A 26 12.48 -8.49 -8.71
N ASN A 27 12.94 -7.97 -9.85
CA ASN A 27 12.73 -6.57 -10.20
C ASN A 27 11.25 -6.22 -10.39
N LEU A 28 10.47 -7.11 -11.00
CA LEU A 28 9.03 -6.93 -11.15
C LEU A 28 8.32 -6.87 -9.80
N VAL A 29 8.67 -7.76 -8.88
CA VAL A 29 8.09 -7.78 -7.52
C VAL A 29 8.42 -6.49 -6.77
N ASP A 30 9.67 -6.01 -6.85
CA ASP A 30 10.05 -4.74 -6.22
C ASP A 30 9.25 -3.56 -6.80
N VAL A 31 9.12 -3.48 -8.13
CA VAL A 31 8.33 -2.43 -8.81
C VAL A 31 6.88 -2.44 -8.37
N LEU A 32 6.24 -3.62 -8.38
CA LEU A 32 4.82 -3.74 -8.07
C LEU A 32 4.51 -3.58 -6.59
N ASN A 33 5.37 -4.09 -5.71
CA ASN A 33 5.10 -4.14 -4.27
C ASN A 33 5.67 -2.94 -3.50
N ILE A 34 6.59 -2.17 -4.10
CA ILE A 34 7.26 -1.05 -3.41
C ILE A 34 7.08 0.24 -4.19
N TYR A 35 7.53 0.33 -5.44
CA TYR A 35 7.57 1.61 -6.16
C TYR A 35 6.18 2.10 -6.58
N ALA A 36 5.33 1.22 -7.09
CA ALA A 36 3.95 1.57 -7.44
C ALA A 36 3.14 2.06 -6.21
N PRO A 37 3.10 1.32 -5.09
CA PRO A 37 2.36 1.75 -3.91
C PRO A 37 3.01 2.93 -3.19
N LEU A 38 4.33 3.13 -3.29
CA LEU A 38 4.98 4.37 -2.83
C LEU A 38 4.44 5.60 -3.57
N PHE A 39 4.33 5.54 -4.89
CA PHE A 39 3.76 6.64 -5.67
C PHE A 39 2.30 6.93 -5.30
N LEU A 40 1.49 5.86 -5.20
CA LEU A 40 0.10 5.95 -4.74
C LEU A 40 -0.01 6.52 -3.32
N SER A 41 0.88 6.11 -2.43
CA SER A 41 0.95 6.58 -1.04
C SER A 41 1.26 8.08 -0.98
N ILE A 42 2.26 8.56 -1.73
CA ILE A 42 2.58 10.00 -1.80
C ILE A 42 1.39 10.79 -2.35
N CYS A 43 0.80 10.36 -3.46
CA CYS A 43 -0.40 10.97 -4.02
C CYS A 43 -1.57 10.97 -3.02
N GLY A 44 -1.75 9.87 -2.30
CA GLY A 44 -2.75 9.69 -1.26
C GLY A 44 -2.55 10.64 -0.08
N VAL A 45 -1.30 10.84 0.36
CA VAL A 45 -0.95 11.82 1.40
C VAL A 45 -1.39 13.22 0.97
N PHE A 46 -0.99 13.67 -0.23
CA PHE A 46 -1.35 15.01 -0.72
C PHE A 46 -2.87 15.19 -0.86
N SER A 47 -3.54 14.23 -1.51
CA SER A 47 -4.98 14.30 -1.74
C SER A 47 -5.77 14.32 -0.41
N ASN A 48 -5.41 13.46 0.53
CA ASN A 48 -6.09 13.38 1.81
C ASN A 48 -5.80 14.59 2.72
N VAL A 49 -4.60 15.19 2.66
CA VAL A 49 -4.33 16.47 3.36
C VAL A 49 -5.24 17.57 2.86
N ILE A 50 -5.43 17.69 1.54
CA ILE A 50 -6.32 18.69 0.95
C ILE A 50 -7.75 18.47 1.46
N ASN A 51 -8.23 17.22 1.44
CA ASN A 51 -9.56 16.86 1.96
C ASN A 51 -9.70 17.24 3.44
N LEU A 52 -8.68 16.95 4.25
CA LEU A 52 -8.67 17.26 5.68
C LEU A 52 -8.74 18.78 5.93
N VAL A 53 -7.99 19.58 5.18
CA VAL A 53 -8.05 21.06 5.27
C VAL A 53 -9.42 21.59 4.85
N ILE A 54 -10.00 21.06 3.77
CA ILE A 54 -11.33 21.46 3.28
C ILE A 54 -12.39 21.15 4.35
N PHE A 55 -12.42 19.92 4.87
CA PHE A 55 -13.38 19.53 5.89
C PHE A 55 -13.20 20.27 7.22
N TRP A 56 -11.95 20.60 7.57
CA TRP A 56 -11.66 21.45 8.73
C TRP A 56 -12.24 22.86 8.55
N LYS A 57 -12.13 23.42 7.35
CA LYS A 57 -12.71 24.73 7.01
C LYS A 57 -14.23 24.70 6.89
N LEU A 58 -14.82 23.54 6.56
CA LEU A 58 -16.26 23.40 6.37
C LEU A 58 -17.08 23.48 7.67
N SER A 59 -16.44 23.57 8.84
CA SER A 59 -17.08 23.55 10.16
C SER A 59 -17.91 22.28 10.34
N LEU A 60 -17.35 21.28 11.02
CA LEU A 60 -17.90 19.95 11.29
C LEU A 60 -19.28 19.97 11.99
N LYS A 61 -20.32 20.40 11.28
CA LYS A 61 -21.66 20.63 11.80
C LYS A 61 -22.62 19.52 11.38
N ASP A 62 -22.32 18.86 10.26
CA ASP A 62 -23.08 17.72 9.72
C ASP A 62 -22.34 16.40 9.98
N SER A 63 -23.08 15.36 10.37
CA SER A 63 -22.56 14.00 10.62
C SER A 63 -21.74 13.49 9.42
N MET A 64 -22.23 13.76 8.22
CA MET A 64 -21.57 13.43 6.96
C MET A 64 -20.16 14.02 6.85
N SER A 65 -19.98 15.30 7.19
CA SER A 65 -18.67 15.96 7.10
C SER A 65 -17.69 15.41 8.12
N VAL A 66 -18.17 15.02 9.31
CA VAL A 66 -17.35 14.35 10.34
C VAL A 66 -16.88 12.98 9.85
N SER A 67 -17.78 12.19 9.26
CA SER A 67 -17.43 10.86 8.74
C SER A 67 -16.44 10.94 7.57
N LEU A 68 -16.60 11.90 6.66
CA LEU A 68 -15.65 12.14 5.56
C LEU A 68 -14.30 12.68 6.06
N PHE A 69 -14.31 13.54 7.08
CA PHE A 69 -13.09 13.98 7.74
C PHE A 69 -12.34 12.80 8.36
N ALA A 70 -13.04 11.96 9.12
CA ALA A 70 -12.46 10.76 9.73
C ALA A 70 -11.89 9.79 8.69
N LEU A 71 -12.59 9.61 7.56
CA LEU A 71 -12.10 8.80 6.44
C LEU A 71 -10.81 9.39 5.85
N SER A 72 -10.80 10.69 5.54
CA SER A 72 -9.61 11.36 5.00
C SER A 72 -8.42 11.32 5.97
N LEU A 73 -8.68 11.38 7.28
CA LEU A 73 -7.66 11.23 8.30
C LEU A 73 -7.10 9.80 8.33
N ALA A 74 -7.96 8.78 8.32
CA ALA A 74 -7.54 7.39 8.30
C ALA A 74 -6.72 7.06 7.04
N ASP A 75 -7.15 7.53 5.87
CA ASP A 75 -6.45 7.33 4.60
C ASP A 75 -5.12 8.09 4.57
N PHE A 76 -5.06 9.31 5.15
CA PHE A 76 -3.81 10.04 5.33
C PHE A 76 -2.82 9.29 6.23
N LEU A 77 -3.27 8.80 7.40
CA LEU A 77 -2.40 8.04 8.30
C LEU A 77 -1.91 6.75 7.65
N SER A 78 -2.80 6.00 6.98
CA SER A 78 -2.45 4.79 6.24
C SER A 78 -1.38 5.08 5.19
N ALA A 79 -1.61 6.09 4.35
CA ALA A 79 -0.67 6.48 3.30
C ALA A 79 0.67 6.95 3.91
N PHE A 80 0.65 7.74 4.98
CA PHE A 80 1.86 8.21 5.65
C PHE A 80 2.69 7.05 6.23
N LEU A 81 2.06 6.11 6.94
CA LEU A 81 2.72 4.92 7.48
C LEU A 81 3.33 4.07 6.37
N TYR A 82 2.62 3.94 5.24
CA TYR A 82 3.15 3.21 4.09
C TYR A 82 4.37 3.91 3.48
N THR A 83 4.38 5.24 3.38
CA THR A 83 5.57 6.00 2.96
C THR A 83 6.75 5.72 3.90
N MET A 84 6.53 5.60 5.22
CA MET A 84 7.59 5.25 6.18
C MET A 84 8.15 3.86 5.94
N VAL A 85 7.31 2.86 5.64
CA VAL A 85 7.77 1.50 5.28
C VAL A 85 8.68 1.53 4.05
N CYS A 86 8.26 2.24 2.99
CA CYS A 86 9.07 2.38 1.78
C CYS A 86 10.39 3.11 2.07
N LEU A 87 10.39 4.10 2.96
CA LEU A 87 11.60 4.82 3.36
C LEU A 87 12.57 3.91 4.14
N CYS A 88 12.05 3.03 5.01
CA CYS A 88 12.85 2.00 5.68
C CYS A 88 13.50 1.05 4.68
N TYR A 89 12.77 0.61 3.65
CA TYR A 89 13.31 -0.23 2.57
C TYR A 89 14.40 0.51 1.77
N LEU A 90 14.17 1.76 1.38
CA LEU A 90 15.16 2.58 0.67
C LEU A 90 16.43 2.80 1.51
N THR A 91 16.26 3.03 2.81
CA THR A 91 17.39 3.21 3.74
C THR A 91 18.23 1.94 3.86
N ASN A 92 17.58 0.77 3.94
CA ASN A 92 18.27 -0.52 3.95
C ASN A 92 19.08 -0.75 2.66
N LYS A 93 18.52 -0.37 1.50
CA LYS A 93 19.20 -0.46 0.20
C LYS A 93 20.37 0.51 0.05
N LEU A 94 20.25 1.73 0.59
CA LEU A 94 21.31 2.75 0.53
C LEU A 94 22.44 2.50 1.52
N TYR A 95 22.15 1.90 2.68
CA TYR A 95 23.11 1.63 3.74
C TYR A 95 23.15 0.14 4.13
N PRO A 96 23.60 -0.75 3.23
CA PRO A 96 23.62 -2.20 3.48
C PRO A 96 24.61 -2.61 4.60
N SER A 97 25.57 -1.75 4.95
CA SER A 97 26.56 -2.01 6.00
C SER A 97 26.10 -1.64 7.42
N SER A 98 24.86 -1.17 7.58
CA SER A 98 24.34 -0.85 8.91
C SER A 98 23.98 -2.13 9.69
N ASN A 99 24.32 -2.17 10.98
CA ASN A 99 24.02 -3.31 11.86
C ASN A 99 22.52 -3.46 12.20
N ILE A 100 21.68 -2.53 11.74
CA ILE A 100 20.25 -2.46 12.05
C ILE A 100 19.49 -2.86 10.78
N ASP A 101 18.74 -3.95 10.85
CA ASP A 101 17.83 -4.33 9.79
C ASP A 101 16.58 -3.42 9.80
N ALA A 102 16.73 -2.25 9.18
CA ALA A 102 15.67 -1.26 9.05
C ALA A 102 14.44 -1.82 8.31
N TRP A 103 14.62 -2.83 7.45
CA TRP A 103 13.52 -3.45 6.73
C TRP A 103 12.67 -4.33 7.65
N ALA A 104 13.31 -5.18 8.46
CA ALA A 104 12.60 -5.98 9.46
C ALA A 104 11.85 -5.10 10.48
N LEU A 105 12.48 -4.00 10.94
CA LEU A 105 11.83 -3.05 11.84
C LEU A 105 10.63 -2.37 11.17
N GLY A 106 10.81 -1.92 9.92
CA GLY A 106 9.73 -1.26 9.18
C GLY A 106 8.55 -2.19 8.91
N PHE A 107 8.83 -3.42 8.49
CA PHE A 107 7.80 -4.42 8.22
C PHE A 107 7.04 -4.84 9.49
N PHE A 108 7.75 -5.07 10.59
CA PHE A 108 7.13 -5.53 11.83
C PHE A 108 6.42 -4.40 12.60
N ALA A 109 6.99 -3.20 12.67
CA ALA A 109 6.35 -2.10 13.39
C ALA A 109 5.25 -1.44 12.58
N PHE A 110 5.55 -1.03 11.34
CA PHE A 110 4.61 -0.26 10.53
C PHE A 110 3.65 -1.15 9.74
N GLY A 111 4.03 -2.38 9.38
CA GLY A 111 3.13 -3.30 8.65
C GLY A 111 1.84 -3.59 9.42
N TRP A 112 1.94 -3.85 10.72
CA TRP A 112 0.76 -4.04 11.58
C TRP A 112 -0.09 -2.77 11.70
N MET A 113 0.55 -1.61 11.81
CA MET A 113 -0.17 -0.33 11.87
C MET A 113 -0.89 -0.02 10.55
N VAL A 114 -0.27 -0.29 9.40
CA VAL A 114 -0.92 -0.12 8.09
C VAL A 114 -2.17 -1.00 7.98
N ASN A 115 -2.09 -2.26 8.39
CA ASN A 115 -3.25 -3.16 8.38
C ASN A 115 -4.37 -2.66 9.31
N ALA A 116 -4.03 -2.18 10.50
CA ALA A 116 -5.00 -1.60 11.42
C ALA A 116 -5.69 -0.35 10.84
N MET A 117 -4.94 0.53 10.17
CA MET A 117 -5.50 1.72 9.53
C MET A 117 -6.38 1.35 8.32
N TYR A 118 -6.00 0.33 7.55
CA TYR A 118 -6.83 -0.17 6.45
C TYR A 118 -8.19 -0.70 6.96
N LEU A 119 -8.16 -1.51 8.02
CA LEU A 119 -9.40 -1.98 8.66
C LEU A 119 -10.24 -0.79 9.15
N THR A 120 -9.61 0.22 9.74
CA THR A 120 -10.31 1.42 10.21
C THR A 120 -11.00 2.15 9.07
N SER A 121 -10.33 2.33 7.92
CA SER A 121 -10.93 2.94 6.72
C SER A 121 -12.12 2.12 6.18
N CYS A 122 -12.03 0.79 6.20
CA CYS A 122 -13.16 -0.08 5.84
C CYS A 122 -14.35 0.09 6.79
N TRP A 123 -14.10 0.15 8.11
CA TRP A 123 -15.15 0.38 9.10
C TRP A 123 -15.81 1.76 8.95
N ILE A 124 -15.02 2.81 8.67
CA ILE A 124 -15.56 4.15 8.42
C ILE A 124 -16.42 4.15 7.17
N THR A 125 -15.98 3.50 6.09
CA THR A 125 -16.74 3.37 4.82
C THR A 125 -18.05 2.59 5.02
N ALA A 126 -18.07 1.60 5.91
CA ALA A 126 -19.29 0.91 6.29
C ALA A 126 -20.25 1.85 7.04
N MET A 127 -19.74 2.63 8.00
CA MET A 127 -20.53 3.58 8.82
C MET A 127 -21.13 4.71 7.97
N ILE A 128 -20.29 5.46 7.22
CA ILE A 128 -20.47 5.62 5.77
C ILE A 128 -21.85 5.34 5.18
N THR A 129 -21.89 4.17 4.57
CA THR A 129 -23.01 3.60 3.85
C THR A 129 -24.25 3.47 4.74
N ILE A 130 -24.08 3.04 5.99
CA ILE A 130 -25.19 2.89 6.94
C ILE A 130 -25.87 4.24 7.20
N GLU A 131 -25.12 5.31 7.45
CA GLU A 131 -25.66 6.66 7.64
C GLU A 131 -26.52 7.07 6.44
N ARG A 132 -26.02 6.83 5.21
CA ARG A 132 -26.77 7.13 3.97
C ARG A 132 -28.03 6.32 3.82
N CYS A 133 -27.98 5.02 4.12
CA CYS A 133 -29.17 4.18 4.08
C CYS A 133 -30.19 4.64 5.12
N PHE A 134 -29.73 4.99 6.32
CA PHE A 134 -30.59 5.44 7.40
C PHE A 134 -31.26 6.79 7.08
N CYS A 135 -30.53 7.74 6.50
CA CYS A 135 -31.10 9.02 6.03
C CYS A 135 -32.21 8.84 5.00
N VAL A 136 -32.17 7.78 4.18
CA VAL A 136 -33.20 7.49 3.17
C VAL A 136 -34.39 6.74 3.77
N VAL A 137 -34.13 5.75 4.64
CA VAL A 137 -35.16 4.89 5.24
C VAL A 137 -35.95 5.62 6.33
N PHE A 138 -35.30 6.52 7.06
CA PHE A 138 -35.92 7.37 8.07
C PHE A 138 -35.91 8.84 7.62
N PRO A 139 -36.83 9.25 6.74
CA PRO A 139 -36.96 10.64 6.31
C PRO A 139 -37.51 11.58 7.41
N PHE A 140 -37.76 11.06 8.62
CA PHE A 140 -38.43 11.79 9.70
C PHE A 140 -37.52 12.01 10.90
N LYS A 141 -36.67 13.05 10.82
CA LYS A 141 -36.44 14.01 11.90
C LYS A 141 -35.90 15.32 11.37
#